data_AF-A0A397GLA9-F1
#
_entry.id   AF-A0A397GLA9-F1
#
_cell.length_a   1.000
_cell.length_b   1.000
_cell.length_c   1.000
_cell.angle_alpha   90.00
_cell.angle_beta   90.00
_cell.angle_gamma   90.00
#
_symmetry.space_group_name_H-M   'P 1'
#
loop_
_entity.id
_entity.type
_entity.pdbx_description
1 polymer ?
#
loop_
_entity_poly.entity_id
_entity_poly.type
_entity_poly.pdbx_seq_one_letter_code
_entity_poly.pdbx_strand_id
1 'polypeptide(L)'
;MAPSSTQSACGIPEILEMILLKLDMRTLLCMQRTCRFWLSMIRESPAIQKALYFIPIENTPGQEKAQNPLLVEAFPALFNLSDADNPDDGYVYDERTLATFDMMKTPPN
;
A
#
# COMPACT_ATOMS: atom_id res chain seq x y z
N MET A 1 -30.66 5.60 30.10
CA MET A 1 -29.64 4.68 29.56
C MET A 1 -28.49 5.56 29.09
N ALA A 2 -27.42 5.69 29.88
CA ALA A 2 -26.29 6.55 29.52
C ALA A 2 -25.53 5.89 28.35
N PRO A 3 -25.10 6.65 27.31
CA PRO A 3 -24.26 6.08 26.27
C PRO A 3 -22.97 5.58 26.92
N SER A 4 -22.64 4.32 26.68
CA SER A 4 -21.37 3.72 27.12
C SER A 4 -20.23 4.58 26.59
N SER A 5 -19.20 4.88 27.39
CA SER A 5 -18.08 5.74 27.00
C SER A 5 -17.37 5.30 25.70
N THR A 6 -17.50 4.02 25.33
CA THR A 6 -17.04 3.45 24.05
C THR A 6 -17.84 3.95 22.85
N GLN A 7 -19.14 4.17 23.00
CA GLN A 7 -20.02 4.72 21.96
C GLN A 7 -19.68 6.18 21.66
N SER A 8 -19.31 6.94 22.70
CA SER A 8 -18.92 8.35 22.56
C SER A 8 -17.60 8.53 21.81
N ALA A 9 -16.64 7.61 21.99
CA ALA A 9 -15.34 7.69 21.31
C ALA A 9 -15.46 7.48 19.79
N CYS A 10 -16.31 6.55 19.34
CA CYS A 10 -16.60 6.34 17.90
C CYS A 10 -17.45 7.45 17.27
N GLY A 11 -18.04 8.34 18.09
CA GLY A 11 -18.80 9.50 17.61
C GLY A 11 -17.93 10.72 17.28
N ILE A 12 -16.65 10.70 17.66
CA ILE A 12 -15.72 11.81 17.44
C ILE A 12 -14.73 11.39 16.33
N PRO A 13 -14.77 12.02 15.15
CA PRO A 13 -13.97 11.59 14.00
C PRO A 13 -12.46 11.65 14.26
N GLU A 14 -11.97 12.63 15.04
CA GLU A 14 -10.54 12.81 15.33
C GLU A 14 -9.98 11.69 16.23
N ILE A 15 -10.75 11.29 17.24
CA ILE A 15 -10.37 10.18 18.12
C ILE A 15 -10.38 8.87 17.34
N LEU A 16 -11.38 8.70 16.48
CA LEU A 16 -11.51 7.51 15.68
C LEU A 16 -10.39 7.40 14.64
N GLU A 17 -10.04 8.49 13.98
CA GLU A 17 -8.88 8.57 13.09
C GLU A 17 -7.59 8.16 13.81
N MET A 18 -7.37 8.66 15.02
CA MET A 18 -6.18 8.33 15.81
C MET A 18 -6.13 6.86 16.22
N ILE A 19 -7.28 6.24 16.53
CA ILE A 19 -7.39 4.80 16.78
C ILE A 19 -7.07 4.00 15.51
N LEU A 20 -7.63 4.42 14.37
CA LEU A 20 -7.41 3.75 13.08
C LEU A 20 -5.93 3.82 12.67
N LEU A 21 -5.26 4.94 12.88
CA LEU A 21 -3.83 5.09 12.60
C LEU A 21 -2.93 4.19 13.45
N LYS A 22 -3.43 3.59 14.54
CA LYS A 22 -2.68 2.63 15.36
C LYS A 22 -2.90 1.17 14.92
N LEU A 23 -3.84 0.91 14.02
CA LEU A 23 -4.11 -0.43 13.50
C LEU A 23 -3.12 -0.80 12.38
N ASP A 24 -2.95 -2.09 12.15
CA ASP A 24 -2.21 -2.60 11.02
C ASP A 24 -2.97 -2.39 9.69
N MET A 25 -2.22 -2.31 8.59
CA MET A 25 -2.76 -2.04 7.26
C MET A 25 -3.82 -3.06 6.82
N ARG A 26 -3.64 -4.37 7.13
CA ARG A 26 -4.59 -5.42 6.72
C ARG A 26 -5.92 -5.24 7.44
N THR A 27 -5.88 -4.98 8.74
CA THR A 27 -7.08 -4.71 9.54
C THR A 27 -7.83 -3.48 9.02
N LEU A 28 -7.12 -2.41 8.68
CA LEU A 28 -7.74 -1.21 8.09
C LEU A 28 -8.44 -1.51 6.76
N LEU A 29 -7.82 -2.28 5.87
CA LEU A 29 -8.44 -2.68 4.60
C LEU A 29 -9.67 -3.58 4.81
N CYS A 30 -9.65 -4.45 5.82
CA CYS A 30 -10.81 -5.25 6.20
C CYS A 30 -11.94 -4.38 6.78
N MET A 31 -11.64 -3.40 7.63
CA MET A 31 -12.65 -2.52 8.25
C MET A 31 -13.49 -1.77 7.21
N GLN A 32 -12.88 -1.34 6.11
CA GLN A 32 -13.57 -0.69 4.99
C GLN A 32 -14.71 -1.54 4.40
N ARG A 33 -14.65 -2.87 4.56
CA ARG A 33 -15.64 -3.82 4.02
C ARG A 33 -16.77 -4.12 5.00
N THR A 34 -16.66 -3.69 6.26
CA THR A 34 -17.64 -4.04 7.31
C THR A 34 -18.86 -3.12 7.28
N CYS A 35 -18.68 -1.81 7.13
CA CYS A 35 -19.78 -0.87 6.96
C CYS A 35 -19.36 0.39 6.20
N ARG A 36 -20.36 1.13 5.69
CA ARG A 36 -20.12 2.36 4.90
C ARG A 36 -19.56 3.51 5.73
N PHE A 37 -19.82 3.54 7.03
CA PHE A 37 -19.28 4.59 7.92
C PHE A 37 -17.75 4.51 8.00
N TRP A 38 -17.19 3.32 8.27
CA TRP A 38 -15.74 3.11 8.27
C TRP A 38 -15.11 3.41 6.90
N LEU A 39 -15.78 3.00 5.82
CA LEU A 39 -15.33 3.29 4.46
C LEU A 39 -15.25 4.80 4.19
N SER A 40 -16.29 5.57 4.53
CA SER A 40 -16.29 7.03 4.36
C SER A 40 -15.19 7.68 5.19
N MET A 41 -15.07 7.32 6.47
CA MET A 41 -14.05 7.88 7.35
C MET A 41 -12.63 7.64 6.85
N ILE A 42 -12.33 6.40 6.44
CA ILE A 42 -11.00 6.04 5.91
C ILE A 42 -10.71 6.78 4.60
N ARG A 43 -11.73 7.04 3.77
CA ARG A 43 -11.60 7.81 2.53
C ARG A 43 -11.40 9.30 2.75
N GLU A 44 -12.05 9.86 3.75
CA GLU A 44 -12.02 11.29 4.05
C GLU A 44 -10.74 11.71 4.78
N SER A 45 -10.10 10.81 5.55
CA SER A 45 -8.84 11.07 6.25
C SER A 45 -7.61 10.95 5.34
N PRO A 46 -6.86 12.04 5.06
CA PRO A 46 -5.62 11.97 4.29
C PRO A 46 -4.51 11.22 5.02
N ALA A 47 -4.51 11.26 6.36
CA ALA A 47 -3.49 10.57 7.17
C ALA A 47 -3.60 9.06 7.02
N ILE A 48 -4.83 8.52 7.08
CA ILE A 48 -5.07 7.09 6.88
C ILE A 48 -4.78 6.71 5.42
N GLN A 49 -5.17 7.53 4.45
CA GLN A 49 -4.88 7.27 3.04
C GLN A 49 -3.37 7.20 2.76
N LYS A 50 -2.57 8.08 3.38
CA LYS A 50 -1.09 8.02 3.34
C LYS A 50 -0.56 6.75 4.00
N ALA A 51 -1.10 6.36 5.16
CA ALA A 51 -0.72 5.12 5.85
C ALA A 51 -1.04 3.85 5.04
N LEU A 52 -2.09 3.88 4.22
CA LEU A 52 -2.49 2.81 3.30
C LEU A 52 -1.75 2.86 1.95
N TYR A 53 -0.85 3.83 1.74
CA TYR A 53 -0.14 4.05 0.47
C TYR A 53 -1.07 4.36 -0.71
N PHE A 54 -2.27 4.90 -0.46
CA PHE A 54 -3.20 5.36 -1.51
C PHE A 54 -2.91 6.80 -1.94
N ILE A 55 -2.31 7.59 -1.05
CA ILE A 55 -1.83 8.93 -1.33
C ILE A 55 -0.33 8.98 -1.08
N PRO A 56 0.46 9.64 -1.95
CA PRO A 56 1.89 9.78 -1.74
C PRO A 56 2.19 10.59 -0.47
N ILE A 57 3.24 10.18 0.23
CA ILE A 57 3.85 10.97 1.30
C ILE A 57 4.74 12.02 0.62
N GLU A 58 4.82 13.22 1.17
CA GLU A 58 5.65 14.29 0.62
C GLU A 58 7.11 13.83 0.50
N ASN A 59 7.71 14.06 -0.66
CA ASN A 59 9.10 13.74 -0.94
C ASN A 59 10.00 14.74 -0.20
N THR A 60 10.30 14.45 1.05
CA THR A 60 11.31 15.20 1.81
C THR A 60 12.70 14.69 1.40
N PRO A 61 13.66 15.60 1.12
CA PRO A 61 15.01 15.20 0.74
C PRO A 61 15.66 14.45 1.91
N GLY A 62 16.04 13.19 1.67
CA GLY A 62 16.63 12.31 2.67
C GLY A 62 15.68 11.27 3.28
N GLN A 63 14.40 11.25 2.91
CA GLN A 63 13.49 10.19 3.32
C GLN A 63 13.65 8.96 2.42
N GLU A 64 13.91 7.81 3.04
CA GLU A 64 13.95 6.53 2.33
C GLU A 64 12.57 6.22 1.74
N LYS A 65 12.55 5.71 0.51
CA LYS A 65 11.34 5.31 -0.18
C LYS A 65 10.74 4.10 0.55
N ALA A 66 9.67 4.31 1.30
CA ALA A 66 8.95 3.22 1.95
C ALA A 66 8.19 2.41 0.90
N GLN A 67 8.35 1.08 0.92
CA GLN A 67 7.57 0.15 0.11
C GLN A 67 6.34 -0.32 0.87
N ASN A 68 5.23 -0.55 0.17
CA ASN A 68 4.03 -1.10 0.80
C ASN A 68 4.29 -2.58 1.17
N PRO A 69 4.28 -2.95 2.46
CA PRO A 69 4.61 -4.31 2.91
C PRO A 69 3.65 -5.37 2.36
N LEU A 70 2.38 -5.03 2.15
CA LEU A 70 1.40 -5.97 1.60
C LEU A 70 1.63 -6.25 0.12
N LEU A 71 2.12 -5.26 -0.62
CA LEU A 71 2.48 -5.46 -2.03
C LEU A 71 3.77 -6.25 -2.16
N VAL A 72 4.75 -6.01 -1.30
CA VAL A 72 5.99 -6.80 -1.26
C VAL A 72 5.69 -8.27 -0.95
N GLU A 73 4.80 -8.54 0.01
CA GLU A 73 4.39 -9.90 0.35
C GLU A 73 3.58 -10.57 -0.76
N ALA A 74 2.66 -9.84 -1.40
CA ALA A 74 1.78 -10.39 -2.44
C ALA A 74 2.50 -10.58 -3.79
N PHE A 75 3.48 -9.72 -4.11
CA PHE A 75 4.17 -9.69 -5.40
C PHE A 75 5.69 -9.58 -5.24
N PRO A 76 6.34 -10.50 -4.52
CA PRO A 76 7.77 -10.39 -4.21
C PRO A 76 8.64 -10.26 -5.47
N ALA A 77 8.25 -10.92 -6.57
CA ALA A 77 8.96 -10.83 -7.84
C ALA A 77 9.04 -9.40 -8.41
N LEU A 78 8.12 -8.50 -8.10
CA LEU A 78 8.14 -7.11 -8.58
C LEU A 78 9.05 -6.20 -7.76
N PHE A 79 9.34 -6.56 -6.51
CA PHE A 79 10.15 -5.76 -5.57
C PHE A 79 11.58 -6.30 -5.42
N ASN A 80 11.85 -7.51 -5.92
CA ASN A 80 13.17 -8.14 -5.94
C ASN A 80 13.95 -7.91 -7.25
N LEU A 81 13.44 -7.10 -8.18
CA LEU A 81 14.29 -6.55 -9.24
C LEU A 81 15.23 -5.53 -8.58
N SER A 82 16.38 -6.02 -8.10
CA SER A 82 17.49 -5.17 -7.69
C SER A 82 17.83 -4.18 -8.81
N ASP A 83 18.24 -2.99 -8.39
CA ASP A 83 18.55 -1.86 -9.24
C ASP A 83 19.47 -2.24 -10.40
N ALA A 84 18.99 -2.05 -11.63
CA ALA A 84 19.83 -2.08 -12.84
C ALA A 84 20.91 -0.99 -12.86
N ASP A 85 20.88 -0.08 -11.88
CA ASP A 85 21.82 1.02 -11.70
C ASP A 85 22.83 0.78 -10.55
N ASN A 86 22.90 -0.42 -9.97
CA ASN A 86 24.06 -0.78 -9.14
C ASN A 86 25.21 -1.20 -10.08
N PRO A 87 26.34 -0.47 -10.13
CA PRO A 87 27.46 -0.84 -11.00
C PRO A 87 28.32 -1.98 -10.45
N ASP A 88 28.05 -2.49 -9.23
CA ASP A 88 28.89 -3.48 -8.53
C ASP A 88 28.24 -4.85 -8.34
N ASP A 89 26.97 -5.04 -8.71
CA ASP A 89 26.42 -6.38 -8.75
C ASP A 89 26.81 -7.02 -10.09
N GLY A 90 27.90 -7.79 -10.09
CA GLY A 90 28.47 -8.47 -11.27
C GLY A 90 27.55 -9.50 -11.96
N TYR A 91 26.24 -9.32 -11.88
CA TYR A 91 25.23 -10.02 -12.62
C TYR A 91 25.14 -9.43 -14.03
N VAL A 92 25.51 -10.27 -15.00
CA VAL A 92 25.09 -10.06 -16.38
C VAL A 92 23.57 -10.10 -16.38
N TYR A 93 22.94 -8.94 -16.62
CA TYR A 93 21.54 -8.88 -17.02
C TYR A 93 21.40 -9.69 -18.31
N ASP A 94 21.05 -10.98 -18.19
CA ASP A 94 20.52 -11.73 -19.32
C ASP A 94 19.24 -10.99 -19.74
N GLU A 95 19.15 -10.62 -21.01
CA GLU A 95 18.06 -9.87 -21.63
C GLU A 95 16.72 -10.64 -21.60
N ARG A 96 16.25 -11.01 -20.41
CA ARG A 96 14.85 -11.36 -20.14
C ARG A 96 14.04 -10.10 -19.87
N THR A 97 14.37 -9.05 -20.61
CA THR A 97 13.50 -7.91 -20.90
C THR A 97 12.21 -8.45 -21.51
N LEU A 98 11.16 -7.64 -21.44
CA LEU A 98 9.79 -7.92 -21.93
C LEU A 98 9.68 -8.53 -23.35
N ALA A 99 10.77 -8.61 -24.11
CA ALA A 99 10.92 -9.37 -25.35
C ALA A 99 10.72 -10.90 -25.20
N THR A 100 10.81 -11.47 -24.00
CA THR A 100 10.52 -12.90 -23.76
C THR A 100 9.02 -13.22 -23.83
N PHE A 101 8.14 -12.20 -23.80
CA PHE A 101 6.75 -12.42 -24.17
C PHE A 101 6.70 -12.72 -25.67
N ASP A 102 6.63 -14.00 -25.98
CA ASP A 102 6.45 -14.60 -27.30
C ASP A 102 5.12 -14.17 -27.93
N MET A 103 4.98 -12.88 -28.24
CA MET A 103 3.85 -12.28 -28.95
C MET A 103 4.18 -11.97 -30.42
N MET A 104 5.40 -12.31 -30.88
CA MET A 104 5.83 -12.01 -32.26
C MET A 104 6.34 -13.21 -33.06
N LYS A 105 6.31 -14.45 -32.53
CA LYS A 105 6.93 -15.59 -33.24
C LYS A 105 6.00 -16.63 -33.84
N THR A 106 4.68 -16.54 -33.66
CA THR A 106 3.73 -17.39 -34.40
C THR A 106 2.43 -16.68 -34.73
N PRO A 107 2.26 -16.06 -35.92
CA PRO A 107 0.94 -15.91 -36.49
C PRO A 107 0.39 -17.31 -36.85
N PRO A 108 -0.85 -17.66 -36.46
CA PRO A 108 -1.46 -18.93 -36.86
C PRO A 108 -1.65 -18.98 -38.39
N ASN A 109 -1.42 -20.18 -38.93
CA ASN A 109 -1.47 -20.56 -40.35
C ASN A 109 -2.63 -19.94 -41.15
#